data_AF-A0A6H1C974-F1
#
_entry.id   AF-A0A6H1C974-F1
#
_cell.length_a   1.000
_cell.length_b   1.000
_cell.length_c   1.000
_cell.angle_alpha   90.00
_cell.angle_beta   90.00
_cell.angle_gamma   90.00
#
_symmetry.space_group_name_H-M   'P 1'
#
loop_
_entity.id
_entity.type
_entity.pdbx_description
1 polymer ?
#
loop_
_entity_poly.entity_id
_entity_poly.type
_entity_poly.pdbx_seq_one_letter_code
_entity_poly.pdbx_strand_id
1 'polypeptide(L)' 'MAQPPFKIDTPLAYHLAQRDILLRLDAGADAEHVRSQWKDTIDRIVDTRLDDGDALVFVTTPEHGQSE' A
#
# COMPACT_ATOMS: atom_id res chain seq x y z
N MET A 1 -13.53 25.56 -5.80
CA MET A 1 -12.37 25.78 -4.91
C MET A 1 -11.35 24.73 -5.29
N ALA A 2 -10.09 25.10 -5.57
CA ALA A 2 -9.06 24.11 -5.91
C ALA A 2 -8.67 23.35 -4.64
N GLN A 3 -8.74 22.02 -4.67
CA GLN A 3 -8.33 21.17 -3.56
C GLN A 3 -6.81 21.36 -3.36
N PRO A 4 -6.32 21.58 -2.13
CA PRO A 4 -4.89 21.76 -1.91
C PRO A 4 -4.16 20.49 -2.39
N PRO A 5 -3.02 20.60 -3.09
CA PRO A 5 -2.30 19.44 -3.58
C PRO A 5 -1.93 18.56 -2.39
N PHE A 6 -2.53 17.37 -2.31
CA PHE A 6 -2.14 16.36 -1.34
C PHE A 6 -0.68 16.00 -1.58
N LYS A 7 0.20 16.50 -0.70
CA LYS A 7 1.61 16.17 -0.77
C LYS A 7 1.80 14.80 -0.12
N ILE A 8 1.95 13.77 -0.96
CA ILE A 8 2.30 12.43 -0.49
C ILE A 8 3.71 12.51 0.09
N ASP A 9 3.85 12.14 1.36
CA ASP A 9 5.16 11.92 1.98
C ASP A 9 5.71 10.59 1.45
N THR A 10 6.38 10.66 0.29
CA THR A 10 6.98 9.50 -0.38
C THR A 10 7.95 8.74 0.52
N PRO A 11 8.83 9.40 1.31
CA PRO A 11 9.66 8.72 2.30
C PRO A 11 8.86 7.89 3.32
N LEU A 12 7.82 8.47 3.93
CA LEU A 12 7.00 7.75 4.91
C LEU A 12 6.28 6.55 4.28
N ALA A 13 5.68 6.75 3.09
CA ALA A 13 4.99 5.67 2.38
C ALA A 13 5.93 4.51 2.05
N TYR A 14 7.15 4.82 1.62
CA TYR A 14 8.18 3.81 1.37
C TYR A 14 8.55 3.03 2.63
N HIS A 15 8.78 3.72 3.75
CA HIS A 15 9.13 3.06 5.02
C HIS A 15 8.01 2.17 5.55
N LEU A 16 6.75 2.59 5.41
CA LEU A 16 5.60 1.78 5.82
C LEU A 16 5.48 0.51 4.97
N ALA A 17 5.64 0.63 3.65
CA ALA A 17 5.64 -0.53 2.74
C ALA A 17 6.79 -1.50 3.07
N GLN A 18 8.00 -0.97 3.26
CA GLN A 18 9.17 -1.76 3.63
C GLN A 18 8.95 -2.51 4.95
N ARG A 19 8.40 -1.83 5.97
CA ARG A 19 8.11 -2.45 7.28
C ARG A 19 7.12 -3.60 7.17
N ASP A 20 6.01 -3.43 6.44
CA ASP A 20 5.02 -4.50 6.25
C ASP A 20 5.61 -5.70 5.51
N ILE A 21 6.36 -5.47 4.42
CA ILE A 21 7.04 -6.54 3.68
C ILE A 21 7.95 -7.35 4.61
N LEU A 22 8.80 -6.66 5.39
CA LEU A 22 9.75 -7.33 6.27
C LEU A 22 9.05 -8.11 7.39
N LEU A 23 7.99 -7.57 7.98
CA LEU A 23 7.22 -8.27 9.01
C LEU A 23 6.57 -9.56 8.49
N ARG A 24 6.04 -9.55 7.26
CA ARG A 24 5.45 -10.75 6.65
C ARG A 24 6.49 -11.82 6.36
N LEU A 25 7.65 -11.42 5.83
CA LEU A 25 8.74 -12.34 5.57
C LEU A 25 9.30 -12.93 6.87
N ASP A 26 9.42 -12.12 7.93
CA ASP A 26 9.83 -12.58 9.27
C ASP A 26 8.83 -13.58 9.87
N ALA A 27 7.52 -13.37 9.63
CA ALA A 27 6.46 -14.30 10.00
C ALA A 27 6.42 -15.60 9.14
N GLY A 28 7.34 -15.76 8.18
CA GLY A 28 7.45 -16.95 7.33
C GLY A 28 6.53 -16.95 6.11
N ALA A 29 5.96 -15.80 5.73
CA ALA A 29 5.20 -15.71 4.50
C ALA A 29 6.08 -15.97 3.27
N ASP A 30 5.49 -16.61 2.26
CA ASP A 30 6.17 -16.84 0.99
C ASP A 30 6.50 -15.52 0.27
N ALA A 31 7.74 -15.39 -0.18
CA ALA A 31 8.23 -14.14 -0.77
C ALA A 31 7.57 -13.80 -2.11
N GLU A 32 7.23 -14.81 -2.90
CA GLU A 32 6.55 -14.60 -4.18
C GLU A 32 5.10 -14.15 -3.95
N HIS A 33 4.44 -14.72 -2.95
CA HIS A 33 3.12 -14.31 -2.52
C HIS A 33 3.09 -12.87 -1.99
N VAL A 34 4.02 -12.50 -1.09
CA VAL A 34 4.14 -11.12 -0.57
C VAL A 34 4.40 -10.14 -1.72
N ARG A 35 5.25 -10.51 -2.68
CA ARG A 35 5.50 -9.69 -3.88
C ARG A 35 4.26 -9.50 -4.73
N SER A 36 3.48 -10.56 -4.97
CA SER A 36 2.25 -10.48 -5.76
C SER A 36 1.24 -9.54 -5.12
N GLN A 37 1.00 -9.68 -3.81
CA GLN A 37 0.05 -8.82 -3.09
C GLN A 37 0.45 -7.34 -3.11
N TRP A 38 1.76 -7.06 -2.96
CA TRP A 38 2.25 -5.68 -3.03
C TRP A 38 2.16 -5.10 -4.43
N LYS A 39 2.35 -5.92 -5.47
CA LYS A 39 2.10 -5.50 -6.85
C LYS A 39 0.63 -5.12 -7.05
N ASP A 40 -0.30 -5.99 -6.66
CA ASP A 40 -1.74 -5.73 -6.81
C ASP A 40 -2.19 -4.47 -6.05
N THR A 41 -1.57 -4.22 -4.89
CA THR A 41 -1.81 -3.01 -4.09
C THR A 41 -1.34 -1.76 -4.81
N ILE A 42 -0.14 -1.78 -5.40
CA ILE A 42 0.40 -0.66 -6.17
C ILE A 42 -0.45 -0.40 -7.42
N ASP A 43 -0.83 -1.46 -8.14
CA ASP A 43 -1.67 -1.35 -9.34
C ASP A 43 -3.01 -0.67 -8.99
N ARG A 44 -3.66 -1.06 -7.88
CA ARG A 44 -4.89 -0.41 -7.41
C ARG A 44 -4.70 1.07 -7.06
N ILE A 45 -3.58 1.44 -6.43
CA ILE A 45 -3.27 2.85 -6.11
C ILE A 45 -3.11 3.66 -7.40
N VAL A 46 -2.42 3.10 -8.39
CA VAL A 46 -2.21 3.74 -9.69
C VAL A 46 -3.54 3.89 -10.42
N ASP A 47 -4.33 2.82 -10.53
CA ASP A 47 -5.62 2.83 -11.23
C ASP A 47 -6.59 3.83 -10.57
N THR A 48 -6.67 3.84 -9.25
CA THR A 48 -7.49 4.81 -8.51
C THR A 48 -7.09 6.25 -8.81
N ARG A 49 -5.78 6.53 -8.91
CA ARG A 49 -5.27 7.87 -9.24
C ARG A 49 -5.54 8.26 -10.70
N LEU A 50 -5.66 7.28 -11.60
CA LEU A 50 -5.95 7.51 -13.02
C LEU A 50 -7.45 7.70 -13.28
N ASP A 51 -8.31 6.97 -12.55
CA ASP A 51 -9.78 7.06 -12.68
C ASP A 51 -10.38 8.24 -11.91
N ASP A 52 -9.85 8.59 -10.74
CA ASP A 52 -10.28 9.76 -9.97
C ASP A 52 -9.22 10.86 -10.06
N GLY A 53 -9.53 11.93 -10.79
CA GLY A 53 -8.66 13.11 -10.95
C GLY A 53 -8.33 13.87 -9.67
N ASP A 54 -8.72 13.41 -8.47
CA ASP A 54 -8.37 14.03 -7.18
C ASP A 54 -8.61 13.16 -5.91
N ALA A 55 -9.01 11.88 -6.02
CA ALA A 55 -9.34 11.07 -4.83
C ALA A 55 -8.22 10.06 -4.47
N LEU A 56 -7.40 10.39 -3.47
CA LEU A 56 -6.50 9.43 -2.86
C LEU A 56 -7.29 8.45 -1.97
N VAL A 57 -7.45 7.21 -2.43
CA VAL A 57 -7.89 6.11 -1.56
C VAL A 57 -6.70 5.70 -0.69
N PHE A 58 -6.81 5.97 0.61
CA PHE A 58 -5.91 5.40 1.61
C PHE A 58 -6.18 3.90 1.67
N VAL A 59 -5.37 3.10 0.99
CA VAL A 59 -5.38 1.65 1.16
C VAL A 59 -4.87 1.37 2.57
N THR A 60 -5.79 1.04 3.47
CA THR A 60 -5.43 0.47 4.77
C THR A 60 -4.57 -0.76 4.53
N THR A 61 -3.46 -0.83 5.27
CA THR A 61 -2.54 -1.97 5.23
C THR A 61 -3.38 -3.25 5.37
N PRO A 62 -3.21 -4.27 4.50
CA PRO A 62 -4.03 -5.47 4.58
C PRO A 62 -3.92 -6.03 5.99
N GLU A 63 -5.06 -6.22 6.64
CA GLU A 63 -5.12 -6.56 8.06
C GLU A 63 -4.26 -7.79 8.31
N HIS A 64 -3.35 -7.69 9.29
CA HIS A 64 -2.63 -8.86 9.79
C HIS A 64 -3.68 -9.86 10.24
N GLY A 65 -3.71 -11.02 9.59
CA GLY A 65 -4.67 -12.09 9.87
C GLY A 65 -4.84 -12.27 11.37
N GLN A 66 -6.04 -11.96 11.86
CA GLN A 66 -6.46 -12.34 13.19
C GLN A 66 -6.49 -13.86 13.21
N SER A 67 -5.58 -14.45 13.96
CA SER A 67 -5.67 -15.85 14.36
C SER A 67 -6.90 -16.01 15.25
N GLU A 68 -7.88 -16.77 14.76
CA GLU A 68 -8.77 -17.60 15.57
C GLU A 68 -8.51 -19.07 15.22
#